data_AF-A0A957Y6N0-F1
#
_entry.id   AF-A0A957Y6N0-F1
#
_cell.length_a   1.000
_cell.length_b   1.000
_cell.length_c   1.000
_cell.angle_alpha   90.00
_cell.angle_beta   90.00
_cell.angle_gamma   90.00
#
_symmetry.space_group_name_H-M   'P 1'
#
loop_
_entity.id
_entity.type
_entity.pdbx_description
1 polymer ?
#
loop_
_entity_poly.entity_id
_entity_poly.type
_entity_poly.pdbx_seq_one_letter_code
_entity_poly.pdbx_strand_id
1 'polypeptide(L)'
;EDLFGGILDALQAGLPVVISSRVPYGGSRPIYAYAGGGVALQRAGAIFALDLNPQKARVLLMAGLGAGYDLAQLQRLFDLAPAALPR
;
A
#
# COMPACT_ATOMS: atom_id res chain seq x y z
N GLU A 1 0.64 15.17 16.58
CA GLU A 1 1.07 14.20 15.56
C GLU A 1 0.33 14.46 14.26
N ASP A 2 1.06 14.56 13.16
CA ASP A 2 0.48 14.66 11.83
C ASP A 2 0.28 13.27 11.22
N LEU A 3 -0.42 13.19 10.08
CA LEU A 3 -0.70 11.90 9.44
C LEU A 3 0.58 11.16 9.02
N PHE A 4 1.62 11.88 8.63
CA PHE A 4 2.87 11.27 8.18
C PHE A 4 3.59 10.58 9.34
N GLY A 5 3.72 11.26 10.48
CA GLY A 5 4.26 10.69 11.72
C GLY A 5 3.51 9.42 12.13
N GLY A 6 2.18 9.46 12.18
CA GLY A 6 1.38 8.29 12.54
C GLY A 6 1.52 7.10 11.59
N ILE A 7 1.77 7.34 10.29
CA ILE A 7 2.07 6.27 9.34
C ILE A 7 3.46 5.67 9.60
N LEU A 8 4.46 6.51 9.90
CA LEU A 8 5.81 6.03 10.23
C LEU A 8 5.80 5.17 11.49
N ASP A 9 5.07 5.58 12.54
CA ASP A 9 4.94 4.81 13.77
C ASP A 9 4.33 3.43 13.52
N ALA A 10 3.29 3.34 12.69
CA ALA A 10 2.67 2.07 12.32
C ALA A 10 3.64 1.16 11.55
N LEU A 11 4.37 1.72 10.58
CA LEU A 11 5.38 0.98 9.80
C LEU A 11 6.53 0.49 10.69
N GLN A 12 7.01 1.32 11.62
CA GLN A 12 8.05 0.95 12.59
C GLN A 12 7.59 -0.15 13.56
N ALA A 13 6.31 -0.17 13.90
CA ALA A 13 5.69 -1.24 14.68
C ALA A 13 5.47 -2.55 13.88
N GLY A 14 5.87 -2.60 12.60
CA GLY A 14 5.69 -3.76 11.73
C GLY A 14 4.25 -3.96 11.23
N LEU A 15 3.40 -2.94 11.34
CA LEU A 15 2.04 -3.01 10.81
C LEU A 15 2.04 -2.74 9.30
N PRO A 16 1.35 -3.57 8.50
CA PRO A 16 1.25 -3.33 7.07
C PRO A 16 0.41 -2.08 6.79
N VAL A 17 0.99 -1.14 6.03
CA VAL A 17 0.30 0.05 5.53
C VAL A 17 0.19 -0.04 4.01
N VAL A 18 -1.05 -0.01 3.51
CA VAL A 18 -1.35 -0.04 2.07
C VAL A 18 -1.96 1.28 1.63
N ILE A 19 -1.39 1.90 0.60
CA ILE A 19 -1.83 3.17 0.02
C ILE A 19 -2.64 2.89 -1.25
N SER A 20 -3.85 3.43 -1.34
CA SER A 20 -4.71 3.37 -2.52
C SER A 20 -5.30 4.76 -2.83
N SER A 21 -5.89 4.91 -4.01
CA SER A 21 -6.48 6.17 -4.50
C SER A 21 -7.99 6.11 -4.47
N ARG A 22 -8.64 7.23 -4.12
CA ARG A 22 -10.10 7.40 -4.30
C ARG A 22 -10.48 7.78 -5.73
N VAL A 23 -9.51 8.11 -6.57
CA VAL A 23 -9.77 8.45 -7.97
C VAL A 23 -10.26 7.20 -8.70
N PRO A 24 -11.37 7.26 -9.45
CA PRO A 24 -11.94 6.08 -10.13
C PRO A 24 -10.99 5.42 -11.13
N TYR A 25 -10.13 6.23 -11.76
CA TYR A 25 -9.16 5.80 -12.76
C TYR A 25 -7.78 6.36 -12.46
N GLY A 26 -6.75 5.56 -12.69
CA GLY A 26 -5.37 5.91 -12.35
C GLY A 26 -5.03 5.50 -10.91
N GLY A 27 -3.97 4.72 -10.79
CA GLY A 27 -3.54 4.17 -9.52
C GLY A 27 -2.69 5.11 -8.68
N SER A 28 -2.45 4.71 -7.44
CA SER A 28 -1.45 5.35 -6.59
C SER A 28 -0.05 5.00 -7.10
N ARG A 29 0.84 6.00 -7.23
CA ARG A 29 2.25 5.79 -7.58
C ARG A 29 3.15 6.68 -6.71
N PRO A 30 4.31 6.16 -6.27
CA PRO A 30 5.25 6.91 -5.43
C PRO A 30 6.12 7.83 -6.29
N ILE A 31 5.58 8.96 -6.75
CA ILE A 31 6.29 9.89 -7.66
C ILE A 31 6.80 11.17 -6.97
N TYR A 32 6.17 11.60 -5.88
CA TYR A 32 6.54 12.84 -5.19
C TYR A 32 7.54 12.58 -4.06
N ALA A 33 8.66 13.31 -4.07
CA ALA A 33 9.83 13.10 -3.20
C ALA A 33 9.96 14.08 -2.03
N TYR A 34 8.88 14.69 -1.57
CA TYR A 34 8.85 15.51 -0.35
C TYR A 34 8.47 14.67 0.88
N ALA A 35 8.66 15.21 2.10
CA ALA A 35 8.26 14.53 3.35
C ALA A 35 6.75 14.27 3.40
N GLY A 36 6.34 13.01 3.63
CA GLY A 36 4.94 12.59 3.48
C GLY A 36 4.47 12.39 2.03
N GLY A 37 5.33 12.66 1.03
CA GLY A 37 5.10 12.30 -0.36
C GLY A 37 5.22 10.80 -0.60
N GLY A 38 4.69 10.33 -1.74
CA GLY A 38 4.62 8.90 -2.04
C GLY A 38 5.97 8.18 -2.06
N VAL A 39 7.04 8.84 -2.51
CA VAL A 39 8.41 8.28 -2.48
C VAL A 39 8.89 8.10 -1.04
N ALA A 40 8.61 9.06 -0.16
CA ALA A 40 8.98 8.97 1.25
C ALA A 40 8.24 7.83 1.95
N LEU A 41 6.94 7.70 1.69
CA LEU A 41 6.11 6.62 2.23
C LEU A 41 6.55 5.24 1.73
N GLN A 42 6.87 5.11 0.44
CA GLN A 42 7.39 3.86 -0.12
C GLN A 42 8.74 3.47 0.51
N ARG A 43 9.67 4.43 0.64
CA ARG A 43 10.96 4.19 1.29
C ARG A 43 10.82 3.79 2.76
N ALA A 44 9.78 4.27 3.44
CA ALA A 44 9.45 3.89 4.80
C ALA A 44 8.82 2.50 4.91
N GLY A 45 8.44 1.86 3.79
CA GLY A 45 7.87 0.51 3.76
C GLY A 45 6.36 0.46 3.47
N ALA A 46 5.72 1.57 3.11
CA ALA A 46 4.34 1.54 2.69
C ALA A 46 4.18 0.82 1.33
N ILE A 47 3.18 -0.05 1.24
CA ILE A 47 2.85 -0.81 0.05
C ILE A 47 1.87 0.02 -0.80
N PHE A 48 2.15 0.16 -2.10
CA PHE A 48 1.24 0.85 -3.02
C PHE A 48 0.30 -0.15 -3.67
N ALA A 49 -1.01 0.08 -3.57
CA ALA A 49 -2.03 -0.75 -4.18
C ALA A 49 -2.13 -0.57 -5.70
N LEU A 50 -1.32 0.34 -6.26
CA LEU A 50 -1.27 0.68 -7.67
C LEU A 50 -2.69 0.96 -8.17
N ASP A 51 -3.19 0.14 -9.08
CA ASP A 51 -4.46 0.35 -9.78
C ASP A 51 -5.67 -0.26 -9.05
N LEU A 52 -5.46 -0.89 -7.89
CA LEU A 52 -6.56 -1.37 -7.06
C LEU A 52 -7.22 -0.20 -6.33
N ASN A 53 -8.54 -0.13 -6.46
CA ASN A 53 -9.36 0.75 -5.63
C ASN A 53 -9.29 0.34 -4.14
N PRO A 54 -9.70 1.21 -3.21
CA PRO A 54 -9.54 0.95 -1.78
C PRO A 54 -10.31 -0.28 -1.31
N GLN A 55 -11.45 -0.59 -1.93
CA GLN A 55 -12.25 -1.77 -1.58
C GLN A 55 -11.52 -3.08 -1.92
N LYS A 56 -11.00 -3.20 -3.14
CA LYS A 56 -10.25 -4.36 -3.61
C LYS A 56 -8.95 -4.51 -2.83
N ALA A 57 -8.22 -3.40 -2.61
CA ALA A 57 -6.99 -3.40 -1.83
C ALA A 57 -7.22 -3.90 -0.39
N ARG A 58 -8.32 -3.48 0.26
CA ARG A 58 -8.68 -3.94 1.60
C ARG A 58 -8.94 -5.43 1.64
N VAL A 59 -9.73 -5.96 0.69
CA VAL A 59 -10.03 -7.41 0.63
C VAL A 59 -8.75 -8.20 0.40
N LEU A 60 -7.87 -7.76 -0.50
CA LEU A 60 -6.60 -8.42 -0.78
C LEU A 60 -5.67 -8.44 0.44
N LEU A 61 -5.58 -7.31 1.15
CA LEU A 61 -4.81 -7.23 2.39
C LEU A 61 -5.35 -8.19 3.46
N MET A 62 -6.68 -8.21 3.67
CA MET A 62 -7.31 -9.14 4.62
C MET A 62 -7.05 -10.60 4.25
N ALA A 63 -7.11 -10.95 2.96
CA ALA A 63 -6.83 -12.30 2.48
C ALA A 63 -5.36 -12.69 2.73
N GLY A 64 -4.40 -11.82 2.42
CA GLY A 64 -2.98 -12.06 2.68
C GLY A 64 -2.68 -12.23 4.17
N LEU A 65 -3.25 -11.36 5.02
CA LEU A 65 -3.12 -11.47 6.47
C LEU A 65 -3.74 -12.77 7.02
N GLY A 66 -4.93 -13.14 6.54
CA GLY A 66 -5.57 -14.41 6.90
C GLY A 66 -4.79 -15.64 6.45
N ALA A 67 -4.00 -15.53 5.37
CA ALA A 67 -3.09 -16.56 4.89
C ALA A 67 -1.73 -16.56 5.62
N GLY A 68 -1.52 -15.67 6.60
CA GLY A 68 -0.28 -15.59 7.37
C GLY A 68 0.90 -14.97 6.61
N TYR A 69 0.63 -14.12 5.61
CA TYR A 69 1.70 -13.48 4.83
C TYR A 69 2.45 -12.43 5.66
N ASP A 70 3.77 -12.46 5.57
CA ASP A 70 4.63 -11.40 6.07
C ASP A 70 4.60 -10.14 5.18
N LEU A 71 5.28 -9.07 5.60
CA LEU A 71 5.32 -7.80 4.85
C LEU A 71 5.90 -7.95 3.43
N ALA A 72 6.90 -8.82 3.23
CA ALA A 72 7.51 -9.02 1.92
C ALA A 72 6.58 -9.79 0.98
N GLN A 73 5.84 -10.76 1.51
CA GLN A 73 4.82 -11.50 0.79
C GLN A 73 3.62 -10.61 0.47
N LEU A 74 3.18 -9.74 1.39
CA LEU A 74 2.15 -8.73 1.13
C LEU A 74 2.59 -7.74 0.03
N GLN A 75 3.82 -7.22 0.09
CA GLN A 75 4.37 -6.37 -0.97
C GLN A 75 4.29 -7.08 -2.34
N ARG A 76 4.78 -8.32 -2.42
CA ARG A 76 4.73 -9.12 -3.66
C ARG A 76 3.31 -9.37 -4.14
N LEU A 77 2.36 -9.59 -3.24
CA LEU A 77 0.95 -9.76 -3.57
C LEU A 77 0.37 -8.52 -4.27
N PHE A 78 0.70 -7.32 -3.77
CA PHE A 78 0.27 -6.06 -4.36
C PHE A 78 1.02 -5.70 -5.66
N ASP A 79 2.26 -6.15 -5.83
CA ASP A 79 3.00 -5.96 -7.08
C ASP A 79 2.41 -6.79 -8.24
N LEU A 80 1.85 -7.97 -7.94
CA LEU A 80 1.26 -8.88 -8.94
C LEU A 80 -0.21 -8.58 -9.25
N ALA A 81 -0.96 -8.03 -8.29
CA ALA A 81 -2.41 -7.80 -8.44
C ALA A 81 -2.82 -6.95 -9.66
N PRO A 82 -2.08 -5.92 -10.10
CA PRO A 82 -2.43 -5.14 -11.29
C PRO A 82 -2.33 -5.93 -12.60
N ALA A 83 -1.47 -6.96 -12.64
CA ALA A 83 -1.29 -7.80 -13.83
C ALA A 83 -2.33 -8.94 -13.92
N ALA A 84 -2.95 -9.31 -12.79
CA ALA A 84 -3.78 -10.51 -12.67
C ALA A 84 -5.30 -10.26 -12.80
N LEU A 85 -5.76 -9.00 -12.79
CA LEU A 85 -7.18 -8.66 -12.82
C LEU A 85 -7.57 -7.96 -14.13
N PRO A 86 -8.67 -8.39 -14.81
CA PRO A 86 -9.19 -7.67 -15.96
C PRO A 86 -9.59 -6.24 -15.55
N ARG A 87 -9.23 -5.27 -16.40
CA ARG A 87 -9.48 -3.83 -16.17
C ARG A 87 -10.95 -3.48 -16.31
#